data_AF-A0A2E7WHY5-F1
#
_entry.id   AF-A0A2E7WHY5-F1
#
_cell.length_a   1.000
_cell.length_b   1.000
_cell.length_c   1.000
_cell.angle_alpha   90.00
_cell.angle_beta   90.00
_cell.angle_gamma   90.00
#
_symmetry.space_group_name_H-M   'P 1'
#
loop_
_entity.id
_entity.type
_entity.pdbx_description
1 polymer ?
#
loop_
_entity_poly.entity_id
_entity_poly.type
_entity_poly.pdbx_seq_one_letter_code
_entity_poly.pdbx_strand_id
1 'polypeptide(L)'
;MKQTRTETDSFGPLEVPSNKYWGAQTQRSIINFPIGWEKQPVAIVRALGVIKKACAEANMTLGALDERRGVAITQAASEVIEGKLDDNFPLVVWQTGSGTQSNMNSNEVIANRAIEILGGVIGSKDPVHP
;
A
#
# COMPACT_ATOMS: atom_id res chain seq x y z
N MET A 1 6.46 -9.51 22.09
CA MET A 1 6.35 -9.86 20.66
C MET A 1 5.50 -8.79 19.99
N LYS A 2 5.86 -8.32 18.79
CA LYS A 2 4.97 -7.42 18.03
C LYS A 2 3.78 -8.25 17.56
N GLN A 3 2.55 -7.75 17.75
CA GLN A 3 1.35 -8.39 17.20
C GLN A 3 1.45 -8.39 15.67
N THR A 4 1.03 -9.48 15.05
CA THR A 4 0.97 -9.65 13.61
C THR A 4 -0.45 -9.96 13.14
N ARG A 5 -0.69 -9.72 11.86
CA ARG A 5 -1.85 -10.20 11.12
C ARG A 5 -1.37 -11.06 9.96
N THR A 6 -2.17 -12.04 9.58
CA THR A 6 -1.92 -12.84 8.39
C THR A 6 -2.44 -12.10 7.15
N GLU A 7 -1.55 -11.90 6.18
CA GLU A 7 -1.87 -11.44 4.83
C GLU A 7 -1.60 -12.58 3.83
N THR A 8 -2.27 -12.56 2.69
CA THR A 8 -2.13 -13.60 1.66
C THR A 8 -1.82 -13.02 0.29
N ASP A 9 -0.92 -13.67 -0.43
CA ASP A 9 -0.72 -13.50 -1.88
C ASP A 9 -0.77 -14.88 -2.57
N SER A 10 -0.43 -14.94 -3.85
CA SER A 10 -0.44 -16.20 -4.63
C SER A 10 0.56 -17.25 -4.13
N PHE A 11 1.57 -16.87 -3.34
CA PHE A 11 2.54 -17.78 -2.75
C PHE A 11 2.11 -18.27 -1.35
N GLY A 12 0.96 -17.83 -0.85
CA GLY A 12 0.39 -18.26 0.42
C GLY A 12 0.43 -17.19 1.52
N PRO A 13 0.16 -17.58 2.78
CA PRO A 13 0.07 -16.66 3.90
C PRO A 13 1.44 -16.13 4.35
N LEU A 14 1.44 -14.92 4.90
CA LEU A 14 2.62 -14.26 5.46
C LEU A 14 2.21 -13.37 6.64
N GLU A 15 3.04 -13.36 7.69
CA GLU A 15 2.79 -12.53 8.88
C GLU A 15 3.32 -11.10 8.67
N VAL A 16 2.43 -10.13 8.88
CA VAL A 16 2.72 -8.69 8.74
C VAL A 16 2.47 -8.00 10.10
N PRO A 17 3.29 -7.05 10.54
CA PRO A 17 3.03 -6.30 11.77
C PRO A 17 1.63 -5.65 11.76
N SER A 18 0.84 -5.88 12.82
CA SER A 18 -0.55 -5.40 12.88
C SER A 18 -0.67 -3.88 12.85
N ASN A 19 0.39 -3.16 13.22
CA ASN A 19 0.44 -1.70 13.24
C ASN A 19 0.95 -1.07 11.92
N LYS A 20 0.97 -1.83 10.82
CA LYS A 20 1.49 -1.38 9.51
C LYS A 20 0.48 -1.67 8.41
N TYR A 21 0.36 -0.78 7.43
CA TYR A 21 -0.64 -0.90 6.36
C TYR A 21 -0.17 -1.69 5.12
N TRP A 22 1.13 -1.97 4.95
CA TRP A 22 1.59 -2.79 3.82
C TRP A 22 1.10 -4.23 3.93
N GLY A 23 1.09 -4.99 2.84
CA GLY A 23 0.53 -6.34 2.78
C GLY A 23 1.56 -7.44 2.51
N ALA A 24 1.07 -8.58 2.00
CA ALA A 24 1.88 -9.77 1.77
C ALA A 24 3.03 -9.54 0.77
N GLN A 25 2.80 -8.84 -0.34
CA GLN A 25 3.84 -8.66 -1.36
C GLN A 25 4.95 -7.75 -0.87
N THR A 26 4.62 -6.67 -0.15
CA THR A 26 5.64 -5.82 0.50
C THR A 26 6.43 -6.61 1.52
N GLN A 27 5.76 -7.36 2.39
CA GLN A 27 6.43 -8.16 3.41
C GLN A 27 7.34 -9.23 2.80
N ARG A 28 6.92 -9.85 1.69
CA ARG A 28 7.75 -10.80 0.93
C ARG A 28 8.96 -10.11 0.29
N SER A 29 8.78 -8.90 -0.24
CA SER A 29 9.87 -8.10 -0.78
C SER A 29 10.91 -7.73 0.27
N ILE A 30 10.50 -7.42 1.50
CA ILE A 30 11.44 -7.16 2.62
C ILE A 30 12.34 -8.38 2.86
N ILE A 31 11.77 -9.60 2.80
CA ILE A 31 12.51 -10.84 3.00
C ILE A 31 13.45 -11.14 1.83
N ASN A 32 13.00 -10.89 0.59
CA ASN A 32 13.73 -11.26 -0.62
C ASN A 32 14.84 -10.27 -1.01
N PHE A 33 14.75 -9.01 -0.59
CA PHE A 33 15.71 -7.95 -0.95
C PHE A 33 16.37 -7.30 0.27
N PRO A 34 17.10 -8.05 1.12
CA PRO A 34 17.81 -7.50 2.29
C PRO A 34 19.15 -6.88 1.87
N ILE A 35 19.13 -5.92 0.93
CA ILE A 35 20.33 -5.35 0.32
C ILE A 35 20.40 -3.86 0.68
N GLY A 36 21.53 -3.44 1.26
CA GLY A 36 21.78 -2.05 1.61
C GLY A 36 20.88 -1.52 2.75
N TRP A 37 20.86 -0.21 2.88
CA TRP A 37 20.14 0.52 3.94
C TRP A 37 19.31 1.67 3.36
N GLU A 38 19.52 1.98 2.08
CA GLU A 38 18.82 3.00 1.33
C GLU A 38 17.39 2.54 1.05
N LYS A 39 16.42 3.25 1.62
CA LYS A 39 15.00 3.07 1.31
C LYS A 39 14.61 3.88 0.08
N GLN A 40 13.46 3.55 -0.50
CA GLN A 40 12.86 4.40 -1.51
C GLN A 40 12.80 5.85 -1.03
N PRO A 41 13.28 6.83 -1.82
CA PRO A 41 13.23 8.23 -1.43
C PRO A 41 11.78 8.67 -1.16
N VAL A 42 11.59 9.50 -0.15
CA VAL A 42 10.25 10.00 0.23
C VAL A 42 9.55 10.69 -0.95
N ALA A 43 10.31 11.34 -1.84
CA ALA A 43 9.76 11.93 -3.06
C ALA A 43 9.08 10.89 -3.98
N ILE A 44 9.64 9.68 -4.10
CA ILE A 44 9.05 8.57 -4.88
C ILE A 44 7.77 8.06 -4.20
N VAL A 45 7.80 7.90 -2.87
CA VAL A 45 6.60 7.49 -2.10
C VAL A 45 5.45 8.47 -2.30
N ARG A 46 5.71 9.78 -2.16
CA ARG A 46 4.72 10.83 -2.39
C ARG A 46 4.22 10.84 -3.83
N ALA A 47 5.11 10.67 -4.81
CA ALA A 47 4.73 10.60 -6.22
C ALA A 47 3.82 9.40 -6.52
N LEU A 48 4.07 8.24 -5.92
CA LEU A 48 3.16 7.09 -6.00
C LEU A 48 1.78 7.44 -5.41
N GLY A 49 1.74 8.13 -4.26
CA GLY A 49 0.49 8.67 -3.71
C GLY A 49 -0.28 9.57 -4.70
N VAL A 50 0.41 10.51 -5.36
CA VAL A 50 -0.19 11.39 -6.39
C VAL A 50 -0.78 10.55 -7.54
N ILE A 51 -0.03 9.58 -8.05
CA ILE A 51 -0.49 8.71 -9.14
C ILE A 51 -1.75 7.94 -8.72
N LYS A 52 -1.77 7.33 -7.53
CA LYS A 52 -2.92 6.54 -7.06
C LYS A 52 -4.15 7.39 -6.83
N LYS A 53 -3.98 8.61 -6.29
CA LYS A 53 -5.06 9.60 -6.17
C LYS A 53 -5.67 9.94 -7.53
N ALA A 54 -4.83 10.34 -8.49
CA ALA A 54 -5.28 10.72 -9.83
C ALA A 54 -5.98 9.55 -10.54
N CYS A 55 -5.47 8.31 -10.40
CA CYS A 55 -6.12 7.12 -10.96
C CYS A 55 -7.49 6.86 -10.32
N ALA A 56 -7.65 7.03 -9.01
CA ALA A 56 -8.93 6.85 -8.33
C ALA A 56 -9.97 7.88 -8.80
N GLU A 57 -9.57 9.16 -8.88
CA GLU A 57 -10.42 10.25 -9.37
C GLU A 57 -10.84 10.05 -10.83
N ALA A 58 -9.89 9.64 -11.68
CA ALA A 58 -10.17 9.32 -13.08
C ALA A 58 -11.12 8.12 -13.22
N ASN A 59 -10.91 7.04 -12.45
CA ASN A 59 -11.76 5.86 -12.49
C ASN A 59 -13.17 6.13 -11.94
N MET A 60 -13.31 6.99 -10.93
CA MET A 60 -14.64 7.47 -10.49
C MET A 60 -15.33 8.25 -11.61
N THR A 61 -14.62 9.16 -12.27
CA THR A 61 -15.16 9.97 -13.38
C THR A 61 -15.62 9.10 -14.55
N LEU A 62 -14.90 8.01 -14.84
CA LEU A 62 -15.23 7.06 -15.89
C LEU A 62 -16.30 6.02 -15.48
N GLY A 63 -16.77 6.03 -14.22
CA GLY A 63 -17.72 5.05 -13.70
C GLY A 63 -17.13 3.65 -13.47
N ALA A 64 -15.81 3.50 -13.53
CA ALA A 64 -15.10 2.23 -13.30
C ALA A 64 -14.87 1.94 -11.80
N LEU A 65 -15.10 2.92 -10.94
CA LEU A 65 -14.95 2.85 -9.49
C LEU A 65 -16.12 3.61 -8.84
N ASP A 66 -16.83 2.99 -7.89
CA ASP A 66 -17.89 3.69 -7.17
C ASP A 66 -17.32 4.76 -6.24
N GLU A 67 -18.14 5.78 -5.99
CA GLU A 67 -17.78 6.95 -5.19
C GLU A 67 -17.35 6.58 -3.77
N ARG A 68 -18.00 5.62 -3.12
CA ARG A 68 -17.68 5.22 -1.74
C ARG A 68 -16.25 4.69 -1.64
N ARG A 69 -15.84 3.76 -2.52
CA ARG A 69 -14.47 3.25 -2.55
C ARG A 69 -13.49 4.30 -3.04
N GLY A 70 -13.83 5.04 -4.09
CA GLY A 70 -12.93 6.03 -4.68
C GLY A 70 -12.61 7.22 -3.77
N VAL A 71 -13.57 7.69 -2.96
CA VAL A 71 -13.33 8.73 -1.95
C VAL A 71 -12.38 8.22 -0.86
N ALA A 72 -12.57 6.99 -0.36
CA ALA A 72 -11.68 6.39 0.64
C ALA A 72 -10.25 6.19 0.11
N ILE A 73 -10.11 5.71 -1.13
CA ILE A 73 -8.81 5.57 -1.81
C ILE A 73 -8.14 6.94 -1.98
N THR A 74 -8.90 7.95 -2.39
CA THR A 74 -8.41 9.33 -2.59
C THR A 74 -7.93 9.94 -1.27
N GLN A 75 -8.65 9.70 -0.18
CA GLN A 75 -8.24 10.12 1.16
C GLN A 75 -6.95 9.41 1.60
N ALA A 76 -6.89 8.08 1.51
CA ALA A 76 -5.71 7.30 1.87
C ALA A 76 -4.47 7.69 1.04
N ALA A 77 -4.64 7.90 -0.27
CA ALA A 77 -3.57 8.38 -1.15
C ALA A 77 -3.11 9.80 -0.77
N SER A 78 -4.03 10.69 -0.36
CA SER A 78 -3.68 12.02 0.13
C SER A 78 -2.84 11.96 1.42
N GLU A 79 -3.13 11.03 2.33
CA GLU A 79 -2.30 10.80 3.52
C GLU A 79 -0.87 10.32 3.18
N VAL A 80 -0.70 9.55 2.10
CA VAL A 80 0.64 9.20 1.56
C VAL A 80 1.35 10.44 1.02
N ILE A 81 0.66 11.29 0.25
CA ILE A 81 1.24 12.53 -0.31
C ILE A 81 1.70 13.48 0.80
N GLU A 82 0.92 13.58 1.87
CA GLU A 82 1.20 14.41 3.05
C GLU A 82 2.30 13.83 3.95
N GLY A 83 2.79 12.61 3.68
CA GLY A 83 3.84 11.96 4.46
C GLY A 83 3.36 11.36 5.78
N LYS A 84 2.04 11.28 6.03
CA LYS A 84 1.48 10.70 7.27
C LYS A 84 1.75 9.20 7.40
N LEU A 85 2.06 8.54 6.29
CA LEU A 85 2.23 7.10 6.19
C LEU A 85 3.66 6.66 5.81
N ASP A 86 4.66 7.56 5.85
CA ASP A 86 6.04 7.29 5.43
C ASP A 86 6.63 6.01 6.08
N ASP A 87 6.27 5.77 7.33
CA ASP A 87 6.63 4.60 8.12
C ASP A 87 6.05 3.26 7.60
N ASN A 88 5.26 3.28 6.53
CA ASN A 88 4.66 2.10 5.87
C ASN A 88 5.30 1.77 4.52
N PHE A 89 6.43 2.41 4.18
CA PHE A 89 7.17 2.17 2.95
C PHE A 89 8.59 1.66 3.26
N PRO A 90 8.74 0.39 3.70
CA PRO A 90 10.01 -0.12 4.21
C PRO A 90 10.99 -0.58 3.11
N LEU A 91 10.56 -0.61 1.85
CA LEU A 91 11.32 -1.23 0.78
C LEU A 91 12.59 -0.45 0.43
N VAL A 92 13.65 -1.22 0.16
CA VAL A 92 14.95 -0.70 -0.25
C VAL A 92 14.93 -0.23 -1.70
N VAL A 93 15.91 0.60 -2.07
CA VAL A 93 16.18 0.97 -3.47
C VAL A 93 16.51 -0.27 -4.30
N TRP A 94 17.24 -1.21 -3.71
CA TRP A 94 17.79 -2.41 -4.33
C TRP A 94 16.76 -3.55 -4.44
N GLN A 95 15.70 -3.31 -5.21
CA GLN A 95 14.59 -4.24 -5.48
C GLN A 95 14.54 -4.62 -6.98
N THR A 96 13.40 -5.07 -7.51
CA THR A 96 13.24 -5.27 -8.96
C THR A 96 13.51 -3.98 -9.76
N GLY A 97 14.14 -4.11 -10.93
CA GLY A 97 14.45 -2.97 -11.80
C GLY A 97 13.22 -2.24 -12.35
N SER A 98 12.04 -2.87 -12.37
CA SER A 98 10.79 -2.25 -12.81
C SER A 98 10.11 -1.39 -11.74
N GLY A 99 10.54 -1.46 -10.48
CA GLY A 99 9.86 -0.78 -9.36
C GLY A 99 8.54 -1.42 -8.93
N THR A 100 8.20 -2.63 -9.43
CA THR A 100 6.92 -3.30 -9.15
C THR A 100 6.64 -3.46 -7.65
N GLN A 101 7.65 -3.75 -6.81
CA GLN A 101 7.39 -3.92 -5.37
C GLN A 101 7.03 -2.59 -4.69
N SER A 102 7.63 -1.45 -5.08
CA SER A 102 7.21 -0.14 -4.56
C SER A 102 5.82 0.27 -5.04
N ASN A 103 5.47 -0.06 -6.29
CA ASN A 103 4.09 0.12 -6.76
C ASN A 103 3.11 -0.72 -5.92
N MET A 104 3.39 -2.01 -5.70
CA MET A 104 2.55 -2.87 -4.86
C MET A 104 2.51 -2.41 -3.40
N ASN A 105 3.62 -1.89 -2.86
CA ASN A 105 3.64 -1.30 -1.53
C ASN A 105 2.66 -0.12 -1.43
N SER A 106 2.63 0.76 -2.44
CA SER A 106 1.63 1.84 -2.47
C SER A 106 0.20 1.33 -2.56
N ASN A 107 -0.06 0.30 -3.40
CA ASN A 107 -1.37 -0.32 -3.52
C ASN A 107 -1.84 -0.91 -2.18
N GLU A 108 -1.00 -1.72 -1.53
CA GLU A 108 -1.34 -2.39 -0.27
C GLU A 108 -1.58 -1.38 0.86
N VAL A 109 -0.71 -0.37 1.00
CA VAL A 109 -0.86 0.68 2.02
C VAL A 109 -2.15 1.47 1.83
N ILE A 110 -2.43 1.91 0.61
CA ILE A 110 -3.62 2.72 0.31
C ILE A 110 -4.88 1.88 0.46
N ALA A 111 -4.88 0.62 -0.01
CA ALA A 111 -6.02 -0.27 0.13
C ALA A 111 -6.35 -0.54 1.61
N ASN A 112 -5.35 -0.92 2.41
CA ASN A 112 -5.56 -1.21 3.83
C ASN A 112 -5.98 0.03 4.62
N ARG A 113 -5.43 1.21 4.29
CA ARG A 113 -5.88 2.45 4.91
C ARG A 113 -7.31 2.82 4.49
N ALA A 114 -7.68 2.62 3.23
CA ALA A 114 -9.05 2.84 2.74
C ALA A 114 -10.04 1.87 3.38
N ILE A 115 -9.66 0.59 3.58
CA ILE A 115 -10.48 -0.40 4.31
C ILE A 115 -10.74 0.10 5.74
N GLU A 116 -9.72 0.58 6.44
CA GLU A 116 -9.87 1.10 7.80
C GLU A 116 -10.78 2.35 7.84
N ILE A 117 -10.63 3.28 6.90
CA ILE A 117 -11.52 4.45 6.74
C ILE A 117 -12.98 4.01 6.58
N LEU A 118 -13.21 2.89 5.87
CA LEU A 118 -14.53 2.32 5.62
C LEU A 118 -15.04 1.41 6.76
N GLY A 119 -14.29 1.27 7.86
CA GLY A 119 -14.64 0.43 9.00
C GLY A 119 -14.48 -1.08 8.75
N GLY A 120 -13.73 -1.47 7.72
CA GLY A 120 -13.44 -2.87 7.40
C GLY A 120 -12.27 -3.45 8.19
N VAL A 121 -11.88 -4.68 7.82
CA VAL A 121 -10.79 -5.42 8.48
C VAL A 121 -9.52 -5.35 7.64
N ILE A 122 -8.47 -4.70 8.15
CA ILE A 122 -7.17 -4.60 7.46
C ILE A 122 -6.67 -6.00 7.07
N GLY A 123 -6.24 -6.14 5.81
CA GLY A 123 -5.76 -7.39 5.19
C GLY A 123 -6.83 -8.26 4.55
N SER A 124 -8.12 -7.94 4.72
CA SER A 124 -9.23 -8.63 4.04
C SER A 124 -9.23 -8.44 2.52
N LYS A 125 -8.62 -7.35 2.03
CA LYS A 125 -8.74 -6.85 0.64
C LYS A 125 -10.19 -6.49 0.25
N ASP A 126 -11.03 -6.25 1.25
CA ASP A 126 -12.45 -5.92 1.12
C ASP A 126 -12.81 -4.78 2.08
N PRO A 127 -13.47 -3.69 1.62
CA PRO A 127 -14.04 -3.51 0.27
C PRO A 127 -13.05 -3.02 -0.80
N VAL A 128 -11.78 -2.76 -0.45
CA VAL A 128 -10.77 -2.22 -1.37
C VAL A 128 -9.66 -3.24 -1.60
N HIS A 129 -9.55 -3.69 -2.84
CA HIS A 129 -8.46 -4.58 -3.26
C HIS A 129 -7.22 -3.76 -3.68
N PRO A 130 -5.99 -4.13 -3.23
CA PRO A 130 -4.73 -3.56 -3.72
C PRO A 130 -4.53 -3.73 -5.23
#